data_AF-A0A7V4HB47-F1
#
_entry.id   AF-A0A7V4HB47-F1
#
_cell.length_a   1.000
_cell.length_b   1.000
_cell.length_c   1.000
_cell.angle_alpha   90.00
_cell.angle_beta   90.00
_cell.angle_gamma   90.00
#
_symmetry.space_group_name_H-M   'P 1'
#
loop_
_entity.id
_entity.type
_entity.pdbx_description
1 polymer ?
#
loop_
_entity_poly.entity_id
_entity_poly.type
_entity_poly.pdbx_seq_one_letter_code
_entity_poly.pdbx_strand_id
1 'polypeptide(L)'
;MRNLKLFTSLLIIISPINAQIIEDTIEVGAGWNMIGALYNGRAIDIVRTWPAGIIVSQFYSYNPGYGYVPNDTLKKGRGYWIKMSEGGVLIFESGVEWACGNPIEYDGKTYNTILIDTQCWLRENLNVGVRINNNQNASDNGTIEKYCYSDISYNCDIYGALYQWEEAIQYTTTPGAKGICPPGWHIPTLAEFVTLSNAVGGDGNALKETGQGIPPGEGTNTSGFSALLAGGRDYMGLYYYLSYYAYFWSSTELNSISAYFMYLTYDNSDIFLNYYTNKLYGFSIRCLKD
;
A
#
# COMPACT_ATOMS: atom_id res chain seq x y z
N MET A 1 50.49 5.19 -13.21
CA MET A 1 49.27 4.75 -13.92
C MET A 1 48.39 4.01 -12.92
N ARG A 2 47.34 4.65 -12.40
CA ARG A 2 46.41 4.01 -11.45
C ARG A 2 45.30 3.33 -12.27
N ASN A 3 45.13 2.04 -12.03
CA ASN A 3 44.16 1.17 -12.70
C ASN A 3 42.74 1.73 -12.56
N LEU A 4 42.13 2.09 -13.70
CA LEU A 4 40.68 2.25 -13.80
C LEU A 4 40.09 0.84 -13.74
N LYS A 5 39.47 0.48 -12.61
CA LYS A 5 38.66 -0.73 -12.51
C LYS A 5 37.32 -0.46 -13.22
N LEU A 6 37.20 -0.92 -14.46
CA LEU A 6 35.89 -1.18 -15.08
C LEU A 6 35.39 -2.53 -14.53
N PHE A 7 34.34 -2.52 -13.72
CA PHE A 7 33.49 -3.69 -13.46
C PHE A 7 32.11 -3.34 -14.05
N THR A 8 31.51 -4.07 -15.00
CA THR A 8 30.93 -5.43 -14.96
C THR A 8 30.07 -5.70 -13.73
N SER A 9 28.87 -5.12 -13.73
CA SER A 9 27.61 -5.80 -13.33
C SER A 9 26.44 -4.95 -13.85
N LEU A 10 25.87 -5.37 -14.98
CA LEU A 10 24.62 -4.82 -15.49
C LEU A 10 23.51 -5.69 -14.90
N LEU A 11 22.92 -5.26 -13.77
CA LEU A 11 21.70 -5.89 -13.26
C LEU A 11 20.54 -5.38 -14.13
N ILE A 12 20.17 -6.16 -15.15
CA ILE A 12 18.92 -5.89 -15.90
C ILE A 12 17.78 -6.42 -15.03
N ILE A 13 17.13 -5.53 -14.27
CA ILE A 13 15.84 -5.85 -13.66
C ILE A 13 14.82 -5.86 -14.80
N ILE A 14 14.41 -7.05 -15.22
CA ILE A 14 13.30 -7.26 -16.16
C ILE A 14 12.02 -6.99 -15.36
N SER A 15 11.57 -5.74 -15.35
CA SER A 15 10.26 -5.37 -14.81
C SER A 15 9.18 -5.72 -15.84
N PRO A 16 8.03 -6.31 -15.44
CA PRO A 16 6.89 -6.47 -16.34
C PRO A 16 6.42 -5.11 -16.85
N ILE A 17 5.96 -5.08 -18.10
CA ILE A 17 5.47 -3.88 -18.79
C ILE A 17 4.43 -3.19 -17.88
N ASN A 18 4.75 -1.97 -17.42
CA ASN A 18 4.02 -1.07 -16.49
C ASN A 18 4.43 -1.04 -15.00
N ALA A 19 5.37 -1.85 -14.51
CA ALA A 19 5.85 -1.67 -13.13
C ALA A 19 6.94 -0.59 -13.04
N GLN A 20 6.64 0.51 -12.34
CA GLN A 20 7.56 1.59 -12.04
C GLN A 20 8.74 1.05 -11.21
N ILE A 21 9.97 1.20 -11.69
CA ILE A 21 11.17 0.85 -10.92
C ILE A 21 11.31 1.94 -9.84
N ILE A 22 11.09 1.58 -8.58
CA ILE A 22 11.09 2.49 -7.44
C ILE A 22 12.51 2.68 -6.88
N GLU A 23 13.34 1.65 -7.00
CA GLU A 23 14.70 1.60 -6.47
C GLU A 23 15.64 0.83 -7.42
N ASP A 24 16.88 1.28 -7.55
CA ASP A 24 17.97 0.53 -8.21
C ASP A 24 19.29 0.74 -7.45
N THR A 25 20.17 -0.25 -7.50
CA THR A 25 21.40 -0.27 -6.70
C THR A 25 22.66 -0.40 -7.55
N ILE A 26 23.69 0.37 -7.20
CA ILE A 26 24.99 0.36 -7.89
C ILE A 26 26.11 0.18 -6.85
N GLU A 27 26.89 -0.90 -7.01
CA GLU A 27 28.10 -1.08 -6.21
C GLU A 27 29.16 -0.04 -6.58
N VAL A 28 29.84 0.50 -5.57
CA VAL A 28 30.87 1.52 -5.70
C VAL A 28 32.09 1.18 -4.85
N GLY A 29 33.26 1.59 -5.33
CA GLY A 29 34.52 1.45 -4.60
C GLY A 29 34.93 2.75 -3.90
N ALA A 30 35.90 2.64 -2.97
CA ALA A 30 36.55 3.83 -2.40
C ALA A 30 37.22 4.67 -3.50
N GLY A 31 37.08 5.99 -3.43
CA GLY A 31 37.61 6.90 -4.45
C GLY A 31 36.58 7.24 -5.54
N TRP A 32 37.07 7.55 -6.74
CA TRP A 32 36.22 8.07 -7.83
C TRP A 32 35.50 6.94 -8.58
N ASN A 33 34.18 7.08 -8.71
CA ASN A 33 33.30 6.17 -9.45
C ASN A 33 32.55 6.97 -10.53
N MET A 34 32.33 6.34 -11.69
CA MET A 34 31.41 6.86 -12.70
C MET A 34 30.08 6.12 -12.56
N ILE A 35 28.99 6.87 -12.43
CA ILE A 35 27.64 6.35 -12.24
C ILE A 35 26.70 6.92 -13.30
N GLY A 36 25.71 6.15 -13.72
CA GLY A 36 24.61 6.63 -14.54
C GLY A 36 23.43 7.05 -13.67
N ALA A 37 22.88 8.25 -13.87
CA ALA A 37 21.64 8.62 -13.22
C ALA A 37 20.46 7.91 -13.88
N LEU A 38 19.64 7.24 -13.06
CA LEU A 38 18.47 6.48 -13.51
C LEU A 38 17.19 7.32 -13.52
N TYR A 39 17.17 8.38 -12.72
CA TYR A 39 16.04 9.29 -12.54
C TYR A 39 16.47 10.75 -12.71
N ASN A 40 15.49 11.62 -12.95
CA ASN A 40 15.68 13.06 -12.89
C ASN A 40 15.37 13.52 -11.46
N GLY A 41 16.22 14.32 -10.84
CA GLY A 41 15.95 14.84 -9.50
C GLY A 41 17.19 15.38 -8.83
N ARG A 42 17.02 16.02 -7.68
CA ARG A 42 18.15 16.48 -6.87
C ARG A 42 18.82 15.27 -6.24
N ALA A 43 20.15 15.23 -6.27
CA ALA A 43 20.93 14.09 -5.80
C ALA A 43 20.62 13.72 -4.34
N ILE A 44 20.36 14.71 -3.48
CA ILE A 44 19.99 14.47 -2.08
C ILE A 44 18.60 13.84 -1.90
N ASP A 45 17.72 14.00 -2.88
CA ASP A 45 16.35 13.48 -2.83
C ASP A 45 16.27 12.07 -3.43
N ILE A 46 17.20 11.73 -4.35
CA ILE A 46 17.11 10.50 -5.16
C ILE A 46 18.28 9.54 -4.97
N VAL A 47 19.29 9.89 -4.14
CA VAL A 47 20.45 9.03 -3.90
C VAL A 47 20.63 8.80 -2.40
N ARG A 48 20.71 7.52 -2.03
CA ARG A 48 21.11 7.04 -0.71
C ARG A 48 22.35 6.17 -0.83
N THR A 49 22.99 5.89 0.30
CA THR A 49 24.18 5.03 0.35
C THR A 49 24.13 4.05 1.51
N TRP A 50 24.77 2.91 1.30
CA TRP A 50 25.08 1.95 2.35
C TRP A 50 26.57 1.56 2.30
N PRO A 51 27.39 1.85 3.32
CA PRO A 51 27.06 2.61 4.54
C PRO A 51 26.57 4.04 4.25
N ALA A 52 25.78 4.62 5.16
CA ALA A 52 25.25 5.97 4.98
C ALA A 52 26.36 7.03 5.06
N GLY A 53 26.29 8.05 4.20
CA GLY A 53 27.16 9.22 4.27
C GLY A 53 28.55 9.03 3.63
N ILE A 54 28.74 8.00 2.81
CA ILE A 54 30.03 7.71 2.16
C ILE A 54 30.33 8.58 0.94
N ILE A 55 29.38 9.40 0.45
CA ILE A 55 29.61 10.36 -0.64
C ILE A 55 30.38 11.57 -0.09
N VAL A 56 31.60 11.79 -0.58
CA VAL A 56 32.48 12.87 -0.10
C VAL A 56 32.74 13.97 -1.14
N SER A 57 32.02 13.94 -2.27
CA SER A 57 32.10 14.98 -3.29
C SER A 57 30.71 15.39 -3.79
N GLN A 58 30.65 16.49 -4.54
CA GLN A 58 29.53 16.77 -5.44
C GLN A 58 29.49 15.74 -6.58
N PHE A 59 28.39 15.73 -7.34
CA PHE A 59 28.27 14.96 -8.57
C PHE A 59 28.80 15.81 -9.73
N TYR A 60 29.68 15.27 -10.56
CA TYR A 60 30.28 16.01 -11.67
C TYR A 60 29.88 15.40 -13.02
N SER A 61 29.30 16.21 -13.90
CA SER A 61 29.12 15.85 -15.31
C SER A 61 30.31 16.31 -16.14
N TYR A 62 30.60 15.66 -17.27
CA TYR A 62 31.65 16.08 -18.19
C TYR A 62 31.05 16.87 -19.37
N ASN A 63 31.60 18.05 -19.65
CA ASN A 63 31.35 18.83 -20.84
C ASN A 63 32.62 18.91 -21.70
N PRO A 64 32.59 18.52 -22.99
CA PRO A 64 33.76 18.57 -23.86
C PRO A 64 34.42 19.96 -24.00
N GLY A 65 33.66 21.05 -23.85
CA GLY A 65 34.18 22.41 -24.00
C GLY A 65 34.86 22.97 -22.76
N TYR A 66 34.48 22.52 -21.56
CA TYR A 66 34.90 23.16 -20.30
C TYR A 66 35.27 22.17 -19.18
N GLY A 67 35.27 20.86 -19.44
CA GLY A 67 35.65 19.83 -18.47
C GLY A 67 34.53 19.44 -17.49
N TYR A 68 34.91 19.10 -16.26
CA TYR A 68 33.98 18.62 -15.24
C TYR A 68 33.21 19.77 -14.57
N VAL A 69 31.89 19.64 -14.49
CA VAL A 69 30.97 20.65 -13.93
C VAL A 69 30.17 20.02 -12.79
N PRO A 70 30.09 20.65 -11.61
CA PRO A 70 29.29 20.14 -10.50
C PRO A 70 27.80 20.29 -10.79
N ASN A 71 27.03 19.30 -10.35
CA ASN A 71 25.59 19.20 -10.50
C ASN A 71 24.98 18.77 -9.15
N ASP A 72 23.96 19.49 -8.70
CA ASP A 72 23.08 19.08 -7.60
C ASP A 72 21.87 18.29 -8.11
N THR A 73 21.53 18.47 -9.39
CA THR A 73 20.41 17.84 -10.07
C THR A 73 20.93 16.86 -11.13
N LEU A 74 20.56 15.59 -10.95
CA LEU A 74 20.90 14.49 -11.83
C LEU A 74 19.82 14.35 -12.91
N LYS A 75 20.25 13.98 -14.12
CA LYS A 75 19.37 13.76 -15.27
C LYS A 75 19.48 12.33 -15.72
N LYS A 76 18.34 11.65 -15.86
CA LYS A 76 18.23 10.29 -16.37
C LYS A 76 19.04 10.13 -17.65
N GLY A 77 19.84 9.07 -17.71
CA GLY A 77 20.67 8.72 -18.86
C GLY A 77 21.97 9.52 -18.98
N ARG A 78 22.32 10.38 -18.01
CA ARG A 78 23.63 11.05 -17.95
C ARG A 78 24.58 10.37 -16.97
N GLY A 79 25.86 10.37 -17.33
CA GLY A 79 26.95 9.90 -16.48
C GLY A 79 27.48 11.01 -15.57
N TYR A 80 27.75 10.66 -14.31
CA TYR A 80 28.29 11.53 -13.29
C TYR A 80 29.49 10.87 -12.60
N TRP A 81 30.49 11.66 -12.27
CA TRP A 81 31.57 11.26 -11.37
C TRP A 81 31.24 11.65 -9.94
N ILE A 82 31.42 10.71 -9.02
CA ILE A 82 31.34 10.92 -7.59
C ILE A 82 32.53 10.29 -6.88
N LYS A 83 32.90 10.83 -5.72
CA LYS A 83 33.95 10.27 -4.88
C LYS A 83 33.35 9.71 -3.60
N MET A 84 33.74 8.48 -3.28
CA MET A 84 33.34 7.78 -2.06
C MET A 84 34.51 7.71 -1.07
N SER A 85 34.21 7.75 0.23
CA SER A 85 35.19 7.52 1.30
C SER A 85 35.65 6.07 1.36
N GLU A 86 34.75 5.14 1.09
CA GLU A 86 34.96 3.69 1.14
C GLU A 86 34.12 2.96 0.08
N GLY A 87 34.20 1.63 0.04
CA GLY A 87 33.33 0.82 -0.82
C GLY A 87 31.93 0.67 -0.22
N GLY A 88 30.91 0.56 -1.05
CA GLY A 88 29.52 0.44 -0.60
C GLY A 88 28.55 0.32 -1.77
N VAL A 89 27.29 0.65 -1.50
CA VAL A 89 26.19 0.63 -2.46
C VAL A 89 25.57 2.01 -2.55
N LEU A 90 25.36 2.50 -3.76
CA LEU A 90 24.44 3.61 -4.05
C LEU A 90 23.06 3.05 -4.32
N ILE A 91 22.06 3.73 -3.78
CA ILE A 91 20.66 3.40 -3.97
C ILE A 91 20.02 4.60 -4.66
N PHE A 92 19.50 4.41 -5.87
CA PHE A 92 18.74 5.41 -6.61
C PHE A 92 17.26 5.22 -6.36
N GLU A 93 16.61 6.23 -5.80
CA GLU A 93 15.17 6.28 -5.60
C GLU A 93 14.55 7.19 -6.65
N SER A 94 13.35 6.89 -7.15
CA SER A 94 12.84 7.58 -8.35
C SER A 94 12.62 9.09 -8.23
N GLY A 95 12.75 9.69 -7.04
CA GLY A 95 12.55 11.11 -6.77
C GLY A 95 11.13 11.61 -7.00
N VAL A 96 10.27 10.75 -7.53
CA VAL A 96 8.83 10.94 -7.55
C VAL A 96 8.38 10.66 -6.14
N GLU A 97 8.04 11.72 -5.41
CA GLU A 97 7.27 11.59 -4.17
C GLU A 97 6.05 10.74 -4.50
N TRP A 98 5.88 9.62 -3.78
CA TRP A 98 4.75 8.75 -4.00
C TRP A 98 3.47 9.58 -3.84
N ALA A 99 2.63 9.55 -4.88
CA ALA A 99 1.35 10.25 -4.88
C ALA A 99 0.22 9.23 -4.95
N CYS A 100 -0.90 9.56 -4.31
CA CYS A 100 -2.13 8.78 -4.42
C CYS A 100 -2.51 8.58 -5.90
N GLY A 101 -2.97 7.38 -6.24
CA GLY A 101 -3.15 6.92 -7.62
C GLY A 101 -2.04 5.99 -8.09
N ASN A 102 -0.84 6.07 -7.49
CA ASN A 102 0.22 5.07 -7.73
C ASN A 102 0.04 3.88 -6.79
N PRO A 103 0.31 2.64 -7.25
CA PRO A 103 0.23 1.47 -6.39
C PRO A 103 1.33 1.46 -5.33
N ILE A 104 1.15 0.62 -4.31
CA ILE A 104 2.15 0.30 -3.29
C ILE A 104 2.36 -1.21 -3.22
N GLU A 105 3.52 -1.63 -2.73
CA GLU A 105 3.81 -3.04 -2.42
C GLU A 105 3.71 -3.27 -0.91
N TYR A 106 2.96 -4.30 -0.52
CA TYR A 106 2.85 -4.71 0.88
C TYR A 106 2.57 -6.21 0.99
N ASP A 107 3.32 -6.91 1.86
CA ASP A 107 3.19 -8.36 2.06
C ASP A 107 3.25 -9.17 0.73
N GLY A 108 4.18 -8.78 -0.15
CA GLY A 108 4.40 -9.41 -1.45
C GLY A 108 3.26 -9.22 -2.46
N LYS A 109 2.38 -8.24 -2.25
CA LYS A 109 1.24 -7.93 -3.12
C LYS A 109 1.23 -6.45 -3.49
N THR A 110 0.80 -6.19 -4.72
CA THR A 110 0.51 -4.84 -5.21
C THR A 110 -0.88 -4.42 -4.79
N TYR A 111 -1.00 -3.27 -4.13
CA TYR A 111 -2.28 -2.61 -3.84
C TYR A 111 -2.37 -1.31 -4.64
N ASN A 112 -3.42 -1.17 -5.45
CA ASN A 112 -3.70 0.07 -6.16
C ASN A 112 -4.30 1.09 -5.20
N THR A 113 -4.11 2.38 -5.50
CA THR A 113 -4.61 3.46 -4.66
C THR A 113 -5.48 4.42 -5.46
N ILE A 114 -6.40 5.10 -4.78
CA ILE A 114 -7.32 6.06 -5.40
C ILE A 114 -7.57 7.24 -4.47
N LEU A 115 -7.52 8.45 -5.03
CA LEU A 115 -7.89 9.66 -4.32
C LEU A 115 -9.39 9.89 -4.50
N ILE A 116 -10.15 9.90 -3.41
CA ILE A 116 -11.57 10.21 -3.36
C ILE A 116 -11.72 11.48 -2.55
N ASP A 117 -12.01 12.58 -3.24
CA ASP A 117 -11.93 13.93 -2.69
C ASP A 117 -10.56 14.20 -2.04
N THR A 118 -10.49 14.22 -0.71
CA THR A 118 -9.27 14.48 0.07
C THR A 118 -8.63 13.22 0.64
N GLN A 119 -9.28 12.06 0.52
CA GLN A 119 -8.87 10.81 1.14
C GLN A 119 -8.23 9.86 0.13
N CYS A 120 -7.04 9.34 0.44
CA CYS A 120 -6.38 8.34 -0.40
C CYS A 120 -6.60 6.92 0.13
N TRP A 121 -7.27 6.09 -0.65
CA TRP A 121 -7.72 4.75 -0.27
C TRP A 121 -6.97 3.66 -1.03
N LEU A 122 -6.78 2.50 -0.40
CA LEU A 122 -6.49 1.28 -1.16
C LEU A 122 -7.73 0.84 -1.95
N ARG A 123 -7.54 0.34 -3.17
CA ARG A 123 -8.63 -0.16 -4.04
C ARG A 123 -8.98 -1.62 -3.80
N GLU A 124 -8.05 -2.40 -3.23
CA GLU A 124 -8.27 -3.80 -2.86
C GLU A 124 -8.50 -3.95 -1.35
N ASN A 125 -9.25 -4.99 -0.98
CA ASN A 125 -9.35 -5.42 0.41
C ASN A 125 -8.01 -6.01 0.83
N LEU A 126 -7.56 -5.68 2.03
CA LEU A 126 -6.27 -6.14 2.51
C LEU A 126 -6.22 -7.68 2.60
N ASN A 127 -5.15 -8.29 2.11
CA ASN A 127 -4.93 -9.73 2.14
C ASN A 127 -3.51 -10.04 2.63
N VAL A 128 -3.28 -9.90 3.94
CA VAL A 128 -1.96 -10.07 4.57
C VAL A 128 -2.01 -11.05 5.72
N GLY A 129 -0.89 -11.70 5.98
CA GLY A 129 -0.78 -12.70 7.05
C GLY A 129 -1.21 -14.11 6.65
N VAL A 130 -1.32 -14.98 7.65
CA VAL A 130 -1.49 -16.43 7.54
C VAL A 130 -2.96 -16.81 7.69
N ARG A 131 -3.45 -17.70 6.82
CA ARG A 131 -4.83 -18.20 6.91
C ARG A 131 -4.97 -19.14 8.11
N ILE A 132 -5.92 -18.83 8.97
CA ILE A 132 -6.47 -19.75 9.97
C ILE A 132 -7.86 -20.23 9.52
N ASN A 133 -8.31 -21.37 10.04
CA ASN A 133 -9.62 -21.90 9.71
C ASN A 133 -10.72 -21.21 10.49
N ASN A 134 -11.94 -21.30 9.98
CA ASN A 134 -13.11 -20.67 10.57
C ASN A 134 -13.41 -21.06 12.02
N ASN A 135 -12.95 -22.22 12.49
CA ASN A 135 -13.12 -22.73 13.85
C ASN A 135 -12.03 -22.26 14.84
N GLN A 136 -11.13 -21.39 14.39
CA GLN A 136 -10.07 -20.80 15.20
C GLN A 136 -10.38 -19.32 15.47
N ASN A 137 -9.74 -18.76 16.49
CA ASN A 137 -9.70 -17.31 16.72
C ASN A 137 -8.27 -16.81 16.52
N ALA A 138 -8.14 -15.56 16.07
CA ALA A 138 -6.86 -14.87 16.05
C ALA A 138 -6.34 -14.68 17.48
N SER A 139 -5.02 -14.59 17.63
CA SER A 139 -4.32 -14.48 18.90
C SER A 139 -3.18 -13.47 18.80
N ASP A 140 -2.96 -12.69 19.86
CA ASP A 140 -1.84 -11.75 19.93
C ASP A 140 -0.50 -12.48 20.06
N ASN A 141 0.04 -12.91 18.93
CA ASN A 141 1.26 -13.73 18.83
C ASN A 141 2.29 -13.18 17.83
N GLY A 142 2.05 -11.97 17.31
CA GLY A 142 2.90 -11.31 16.32
C GLY A 142 2.80 -11.85 14.89
N THR A 143 1.96 -12.86 14.64
CA THR A 143 1.63 -13.33 13.29
C THR A 143 0.26 -12.80 12.92
N ILE A 144 0.16 -12.06 11.82
CA ILE A 144 -1.15 -11.61 11.36
C ILE A 144 -1.98 -12.81 10.91
N GLU A 145 -3.17 -12.95 11.46
CA GLU A 145 -4.07 -14.08 11.16
C GLU A 145 -5.31 -13.61 10.42
N LYS A 146 -5.68 -14.37 9.39
CA LYS A 146 -6.78 -14.02 8.49
C LYS A 146 -7.69 -15.20 8.21
N TYR A 147 -8.90 -14.90 7.79
CA TYR A 147 -9.84 -15.87 7.25
C TYR A 147 -10.04 -15.60 5.76
N CYS A 148 -10.05 -16.67 4.96
CA CYS A 148 -10.54 -16.60 3.59
C CYS A 148 -11.97 -17.12 3.57
N TYR A 149 -12.85 -16.50 2.78
CA TYR A 149 -14.26 -16.90 2.73
C TYR A 149 -14.39 -18.41 2.44
N SER A 150 -15.22 -19.12 3.22
CA SER A 150 -15.38 -20.59 3.15
C SER A 150 -14.11 -21.41 3.37
N ASP A 151 -13.09 -20.85 4.03
CA ASP A 151 -11.75 -21.47 4.20
C ASP A 151 -11.03 -21.78 2.87
N ILE A 152 -11.46 -21.16 1.77
CA ILE A 152 -10.86 -21.34 0.44
C ILE A 152 -9.87 -20.20 0.19
N SER A 153 -8.58 -20.51 0.12
CA SER A 153 -7.52 -19.50 -0.07
C SER A 153 -7.73 -18.65 -1.34
N TYR A 154 -8.23 -19.26 -2.42
CA TYR A 154 -8.54 -18.55 -3.66
C TYR A 154 -9.58 -17.41 -3.48
N ASN A 155 -10.48 -17.51 -2.50
CA ASN A 155 -11.42 -16.43 -2.23
C ASN A 155 -10.72 -15.20 -1.63
N CYS A 156 -9.60 -15.36 -0.92
CA CYS A 156 -8.79 -14.20 -0.49
C CYS A 156 -8.15 -13.48 -1.67
N ASP A 157 -7.80 -14.20 -2.74
CA ASP A 157 -7.19 -13.60 -3.94
C ASP A 157 -8.20 -12.77 -4.74
N ILE A 158 -9.48 -13.14 -4.68
CA ILE A 158 -10.58 -12.40 -5.32
C ILE A 158 -11.08 -11.26 -4.43
N TYR A 159 -11.44 -11.56 -3.18
CA TYR A 159 -12.24 -10.67 -2.33
C TYR A 159 -11.42 -9.96 -1.26
N GLY A 160 -10.12 -10.28 -1.12
CA GLY A 160 -9.35 -9.97 0.08
C GLY A 160 -9.72 -10.86 1.27
N ALA A 161 -9.02 -10.66 2.39
CA ALA A 161 -9.23 -11.48 3.57
C ALA A 161 -10.16 -10.80 4.59
N LEU A 162 -10.68 -11.61 5.50
CA LEU A 162 -11.51 -11.19 6.62
C LEU A 162 -10.69 -11.28 7.92
N TYR A 163 -10.85 -10.30 8.80
CA TYR A 163 -10.08 -10.21 10.05
C TYR A 163 -11.00 -9.97 11.23
N GLN A 164 -10.68 -10.58 12.37
CA GLN A 164 -11.27 -10.17 13.64
C GLN A 164 -10.79 -8.78 14.02
N TRP A 165 -11.62 -8.02 14.71
CA TRP A 165 -11.36 -6.59 14.91
C TRP A 165 -10.09 -6.33 15.72
N GLU A 166 -9.90 -7.06 16.82
CA GLU A 166 -8.70 -6.97 17.67
C GLU A 166 -7.44 -7.32 16.87
N GLU A 167 -7.50 -8.32 16.01
CA GLU A 167 -6.40 -8.68 15.12
C GLU A 167 -6.12 -7.58 14.10
N ALA A 168 -7.16 -7.05 13.45
CA ALA A 168 -7.03 -6.01 12.43
C ALA A 168 -6.34 -4.76 12.98
N ILE A 169 -6.74 -4.29 14.16
CA ILE A 169 -6.12 -3.12 14.79
C ILE A 169 -4.81 -3.45 15.53
N GLN A 170 -4.39 -4.72 15.56
CA GLN A 170 -3.22 -5.19 16.31
C GLN A 170 -3.32 -4.90 17.81
N TYR A 171 -4.46 -5.27 18.40
CA TYR A 171 -4.75 -5.28 19.84
C TYR A 171 -4.56 -3.92 20.55
N THR A 172 -4.63 -2.83 19.80
CA THR A 172 -4.70 -1.45 20.30
C THR A 172 -6.15 -0.98 20.40
N THR A 173 -6.40 0.16 21.04
CA THR A 173 -7.73 0.80 21.07
C THR A 173 -7.72 2.22 20.53
N THR A 174 -6.62 2.63 19.88
CA THR A 174 -6.46 3.99 19.36
C THR A 174 -7.20 4.12 18.01
N PRO A 175 -8.23 4.99 17.88
CA PRO A 175 -8.85 5.26 16.58
C PRO A 175 -7.82 5.85 15.60
N GLY A 176 -7.88 5.43 14.34
CA GLY A 176 -6.88 5.80 13.33
C GLY A 176 -5.54 5.09 13.52
N ALA A 177 -5.49 4.01 14.31
CA ALA A 177 -4.29 3.19 14.40
C ALA A 177 -3.97 2.54 13.05
N LYS A 178 -2.66 2.43 12.78
CA LYS A 178 -2.11 1.68 11.65
C LYS A 178 -2.72 0.28 11.54
N GLY A 179 -2.77 -0.45 12.65
CA GLY A 179 -3.17 -1.86 12.67
C GLY A 179 -2.35 -2.69 11.67
N ILE A 180 -3.03 -3.57 10.95
CA ILE A 180 -2.46 -4.42 9.89
C ILE A 180 -2.22 -3.69 8.56
N CYS A 181 -2.53 -2.40 8.45
CA CYS A 181 -2.28 -1.64 7.22
C CYS A 181 -0.78 -1.43 6.94
N PRO A 182 -0.40 -1.09 5.71
CA PRO A 182 0.98 -0.74 5.39
C PRO A 182 1.50 0.45 6.23
N PRO A 183 2.82 0.61 6.40
CA PRO A 183 3.37 1.81 7.05
C PRO A 183 2.93 3.11 6.36
N GLY A 184 2.51 4.11 7.15
CA GLY A 184 1.93 5.36 6.64
C GLY A 184 0.46 5.27 6.25
N TRP A 185 -0.18 4.14 6.52
CA TRP A 185 -1.61 3.91 6.32
C TRP A 185 -2.25 3.43 7.62
N HIS A 186 -3.54 3.65 7.77
CA HIS A 186 -4.30 3.23 8.94
C HIS A 186 -5.65 2.61 8.59
N ILE A 187 -6.25 1.96 9.60
CA ILE A 187 -7.62 1.47 9.51
C ILE A 187 -8.57 2.66 9.77
N PRO A 188 -9.48 2.98 8.82
CA PRO A 188 -10.30 4.18 8.89
C PRO A 188 -11.15 4.24 10.15
N THR A 189 -11.25 5.43 10.73
CA THR A 189 -12.24 5.77 11.75
C THR A 189 -13.64 5.88 11.15
N LEU A 190 -14.64 5.89 12.01
CA LEU A 190 -16.03 6.09 11.61
C LEU A 190 -16.20 7.48 10.97
N ALA A 191 -15.50 8.49 11.47
CA ALA A 191 -15.51 9.84 10.91
C ALA A 191 -14.94 9.86 9.47
N GLU A 192 -13.91 9.08 9.19
CA GLU A 192 -13.33 8.97 7.85
C GLU A 192 -14.24 8.25 6.87
N PHE A 193 -15.00 7.24 7.30
CA PHE A 193 -16.06 6.65 6.48
C PHE A 193 -17.22 7.62 6.23
N VAL A 194 -17.55 8.50 7.19
CA VAL A 194 -18.52 9.59 6.97
C VAL A 194 -18.00 10.56 5.91
N THR A 195 -16.72 10.94 5.94
CA THR A 195 -16.10 11.76 4.90
C THR A 195 -16.19 11.10 3.52
N LEU A 196 -15.87 9.80 3.42
CA LEU A 196 -16.02 9.02 2.19
C LEU A 196 -17.46 9.04 1.66
N SER A 197 -18.43 8.77 2.54
CA SER A 197 -19.85 8.79 2.19
C SER A 197 -20.28 10.16 1.67
N ASN A 198 -19.83 11.25 2.29
CA ASN A 198 -20.13 12.61 1.84
C ASN A 198 -19.48 12.92 0.48
N ALA A 199 -18.26 12.46 0.24
CA ALA A 199 -17.54 12.67 -1.02
C ALA A 199 -18.26 12.05 -2.22
N VAL A 200 -19.03 10.97 -2.01
CA VAL A 200 -19.86 10.32 -3.03
C VAL A 200 -21.35 10.67 -2.93
N GLY A 201 -21.71 11.69 -2.15
CA GLY A 201 -23.10 12.15 -2.02
C GLY A 201 -24.05 11.12 -1.39
N GLY A 202 -23.52 10.18 -0.61
CA GLY A 202 -24.28 9.08 -0.01
C GLY A 202 -24.58 7.92 -0.96
N ASP A 203 -24.05 7.93 -2.20
CA ASP A 203 -24.30 6.88 -3.18
C ASP A 203 -23.31 5.70 -3.01
N GLY A 204 -23.78 4.64 -2.36
CA GLY A 204 -23.07 3.38 -2.21
C GLY A 204 -22.82 2.64 -3.53
N ASN A 205 -23.58 2.92 -4.59
CA ASN A 205 -23.29 2.36 -5.92
C ASN A 205 -21.98 2.91 -6.48
N ALA A 206 -21.67 4.17 -6.21
CA ALA A 206 -20.41 4.80 -6.60
C ALA A 206 -19.19 4.13 -5.96
N LEU A 207 -19.35 3.48 -4.80
CA LEU A 207 -18.29 2.79 -4.07
C LEU A 207 -18.09 1.32 -4.49
N LYS A 208 -19.15 0.64 -4.95
CA LYS A 208 -19.11 -0.77 -5.35
C LYS A 208 -18.44 -0.94 -6.72
N GLU A 209 -17.65 -1.99 -6.86
CA GLU A 209 -17.08 -2.40 -8.16
C GLU A 209 -18.19 -2.67 -9.19
N THR A 210 -17.93 -2.37 -10.45
CA THR A 210 -18.89 -2.58 -11.53
C THR A 210 -19.30 -4.05 -11.62
N GLY A 211 -20.60 -4.31 -11.70
CA GLY A 211 -21.17 -5.66 -11.74
C GLY A 211 -21.37 -6.31 -10.37
N GLN A 212 -21.05 -5.62 -9.26
CA GLN A 212 -21.48 -6.02 -7.92
C GLN A 212 -22.91 -5.54 -7.67
N GLY A 213 -23.78 -6.45 -7.20
CA GLY A 213 -25.17 -6.12 -6.90
C GLY A 213 -26.10 -6.17 -8.11
N ILE A 214 -27.36 -5.80 -7.88
CA ILE A 214 -28.43 -5.76 -8.88
C ILE A 214 -29.19 -4.44 -8.73
N PRO A 215 -29.83 -3.93 -9.80
CA PRO A 215 -30.63 -2.72 -9.71
C PRO A 215 -31.68 -2.78 -8.58
N PRO A 216 -31.84 -1.70 -7.77
CA PRO A 216 -31.17 -0.40 -7.87
C PRO A 216 -29.78 -0.30 -7.19
N GLY A 217 -29.25 -1.37 -6.60
CA GLY A 217 -27.96 -1.42 -5.90
C GLY A 217 -26.75 -1.87 -6.71
N GLU A 218 -26.84 -1.84 -8.05
CA GLU A 218 -25.73 -2.23 -8.93
C GLU A 218 -24.58 -1.21 -8.85
N GLY A 219 -23.36 -1.70 -8.64
CA GLY A 219 -22.16 -0.89 -8.54
C GLY A 219 -21.82 -0.17 -9.84
N THR A 220 -21.61 1.15 -9.74
CA THR A 220 -21.18 2.00 -10.86
C THR A 220 -19.68 2.29 -10.80
N ASN A 221 -19.06 2.11 -9.63
CA ASN A 221 -17.65 2.35 -9.33
C ASN A 221 -17.14 3.74 -9.77
N THR A 222 -18.00 4.75 -9.83
CA THR A 222 -17.62 6.10 -10.30
C THR A 222 -16.62 6.80 -9.38
N SER A 223 -16.50 6.36 -8.11
CA SER A 223 -15.46 6.84 -7.19
C SER A 223 -14.09 6.16 -7.36
N GLY A 224 -14.06 4.98 -7.99
CA GLY A 224 -12.87 4.12 -8.06
C GLY A 224 -12.56 3.31 -6.79
N PHE A 225 -13.36 3.42 -5.71
CA PHE A 225 -13.17 2.69 -4.45
C PHE A 225 -13.18 1.16 -4.61
N SER A 226 -13.95 0.64 -5.58
CA SER A 226 -13.92 -0.77 -6.01
C SER A 226 -14.28 -1.78 -4.89
N ALA A 227 -15.32 -1.51 -4.11
CA ALA A 227 -15.79 -2.44 -3.09
C ALA A 227 -16.39 -3.72 -3.70
N LEU A 228 -15.91 -4.87 -3.23
CA LEU A 228 -16.46 -6.19 -3.55
C LEU A 228 -17.38 -6.65 -2.41
N LEU A 229 -18.52 -7.25 -2.75
CA LEU A 229 -19.47 -7.83 -1.79
C LEU A 229 -18.92 -9.15 -1.23
N ALA A 230 -17.88 -9.06 -0.42
CA ALA A 230 -17.09 -10.18 0.10
C ALA A 230 -17.80 -11.01 1.19
N GLY A 231 -18.96 -10.56 1.66
CA GLY A 231 -19.63 -11.14 2.82
C GLY A 231 -18.81 -10.95 4.10
N GLY A 232 -19.09 -11.79 5.11
CA GLY A 232 -18.38 -11.76 6.39
C GLY A 232 -18.31 -13.13 7.05
N ARG A 233 -17.64 -13.17 8.20
CA ARG A 233 -17.61 -14.31 9.12
C ARG A 233 -18.25 -13.90 10.43
N ASP A 234 -19.16 -14.70 10.98
CA ASP A 234 -19.79 -14.39 12.27
C ASP A 234 -18.92 -14.78 13.46
N TYR A 235 -19.37 -14.43 14.67
CA TYR A 235 -18.68 -14.77 15.92
C TYR A 235 -18.64 -16.28 16.21
N MET A 236 -19.44 -17.10 15.52
CA MET A 236 -19.42 -18.56 15.61
C MET A 236 -18.54 -19.21 14.53
N GLY A 237 -17.97 -18.42 13.63
CA GLY A 237 -17.14 -18.89 12.53
C GLY A 237 -17.88 -19.30 11.27
N LEU A 238 -19.16 -18.95 11.12
CA LEU A 238 -19.91 -19.19 9.89
C LEU A 238 -19.69 -18.05 8.90
N TYR A 239 -19.45 -18.40 7.65
CA TYR A 239 -19.38 -17.43 6.54
C TYR A 239 -20.77 -17.13 6.01
N TYR A 240 -21.01 -15.86 5.67
CA TYR A 240 -22.34 -15.42 5.28
C TYR A 240 -22.31 -14.30 4.23
N TYR A 241 -23.40 -14.15 3.48
CA TYR A 241 -23.70 -13.01 2.60
C TYR A 241 -22.63 -12.65 1.54
N LEU A 242 -21.87 -13.63 1.05
CA LEU A 242 -21.04 -13.41 -0.15
C LEU A 242 -21.93 -13.01 -1.32
N SER A 243 -21.51 -11.99 -2.07
CA SER A 243 -22.27 -11.34 -3.15
C SER A 243 -23.49 -10.54 -2.69
N TYR A 244 -23.76 -10.44 -1.38
CA TYR A 244 -24.88 -9.67 -0.83
C TYR A 244 -24.42 -8.41 -0.08
N TYR A 245 -23.31 -8.51 0.67
CA TYR A 245 -22.81 -7.39 1.47
C TYR A 245 -21.29 -7.23 1.36
N ALA A 246 -20.82 -5.98 1.41
CA ALA A 246 -19.43 -5.65 1.67
C ALA A 246 -19.33 -5.05 3.08
N TYR A 247 -18.56 -5.68 3.97
CA TYR A 247 -18.35 -5.18 5.35
C TYR A 247 -16.91 -4.69 5.52
N PHE A 248 -16.76 -3.51 6.15
CA PHE A 248 -15.46 -2.91 6.44
C PHE A 248 -15.38 -2.51 7.90
N TRP A 249 -14.40 -3.06 8.63
CA TRP A 249 -14.17 -2.61 10.00
C TRP A 249 -13.74 -1.15 10.03
N SER A 250 -14.22 -0.43 11.05
CA SER A 250 -13.63 0.83 11.47
C SER A 250 -12.71 0.62 12.67
N SER A 251 -11.66 1.43 12.80
CA SER A 251 -10.83 1.47 14.01
C SER A 251 -11.52 2.14 15.20
N THR A 252 -12.70 2.73 15.01
CA THR A 252 -13.48 3.31 16.12
C THR A 252 -14.11 2.21 16.97
N GLU A 253 -13.62 2.08 18.20
CA GLU A 253 -14.19 1.20 19.22
C GLU A 253 -15.51 1.79 19.77
N LEU A 254 -16.52 0.94 20.00
CA LEU A 254 -17.69 1.33 20.79
C LEU A 254 -17.47 1.04 22.28
N ASN A 255 -17.03 -0.19 22.58
CA ASN A 255 -16.73 -0.66 23.92
C ASN A 255 -15.85 -1.93 23.86
N SER A 256 -15.56 -2.52 25.01
CA SER A 256 -14.68 -3.69 25.13
C SER A 256 -15.07 -4.89 24.26
N ILE A 257 -16.34 -5.06 23.87
CA ILE A 257 -16.81 -6.21 23.10
C ILE A 257 -17.20 -5.88 21.65
N SER A 258 -17.39 -4.59 21.33
CA SER A 258 -17.97 -4.17 20.04
C SER A 258 -17.21 -3.01 19.41
N ALA A 259 -17.18 -3.01 18.08
CA ALA A 259 -16.59 -1.95 17.28
C ALA A 259 -17.50 -1.56 16.12
N TYR A 260 -17.28 -0.36 15.58
CA TYR A 260 -18.05 0.15 14.45
C TYR A 260 -17.58 -0.43 13.11
N PHE A 261 -18.48 -0.48 12.15
CA PHE A 261 -18.19 -0.90 10.78
C PHE A 261 -19.06 -0.14 9.79
N MET A 262 -18.60 -0.08 8.54
CA MET A 262 -19.38 0.36 7.38
C MET A 262 -19.82 -0.87 6.59
N TYR A 263 -21.00 -0.84 5.99
CA TYR A 263 -21.37 -1.84 4.99
C TYR A 263 -22.19 -1.30 3.82
N LEU A 264 -22.14 -2.02 2.70
CA LEU A 264 -22.88 -1.78 1.47
C LEU A 264 -23.71 -3.02 1.13
N THR A 265 -24.86 -2.84 0.47
CA THR A 265 -25.74 -3.95 0.04
C THR A 265 -25.79 -4.10 -1.47
N TYR A 266 -26.21 -5.29 -1.90
CA TYR A 266 -26.35 -5.67 -3.29
C TYR A 266 -27.54 -5.01 -4.01
N ASP A 267 -28.55 -4.54 -3.27
CA ASP A 267 -29.88 -4.20 -3.81
C ASP A 267 -30.32 -2.75 -3.55
N ASN A 268 -29.51 -1.94 -2.87
CA ASN A 268 -29.74 -0.50 -2.73
C ASN A 268 -28.42 0.28 -2.82
N SER A 269 -28.55 1.61 -2.88
CA SER A 269 -27.44 2.56 -3.00
C SER A 269 -27.06 3.20 -1.67
N ASP A 270 -27.54 2.70 -0.52
CA ASP A 270 -27.24 3.33 0.76
C ASP A 270 -25.85 2.94 1.26
N ILE A 271 -25.19 3.87 1.95
CA ILE A 271 -23.96 3.62 2.70
C ILE A 271 -24.32 3.52 4.17
N PHE A 272 -24.26 2.31 4.73
CA PHE A 272 -24.66 2.09 6.10
C PHE A 272 -23.50 2.36 7.05
N LEU A 273 -23.65 3.41 7.85
CA LEU A 273 -22.71 3.90 8.86
C LEU A 273 -23.32 3.84 10.26
N ASN A 274 -22.49 3.97 11.31
CA ASN A 274 -22.89 3.92 12.73
C ASN A 274 -23.43 2.56 13.22
N TYR A 275 -23.20 1.49 12.46
CA TYR A 275 -23.47 0.12 12.91
C TYR A 275 -22.27 -0.43 13.66
N TYR A 276 -22.54 -1.26 14.66
CA TYR A 276 -21.52 -1.90 15.47
C TYR A 276 -21.89 -3.37 15.71
N THR A 277 -20.88 -4.20 15.86
CA THR A 277 -21.07 -5.62 16.16
C THR A 277 -19.92 -6.13 17.02
N ASN A 278 -20.02 -7.38 17.45
CA ASN A 278 -19.02 -8.03 18.26
C ASN A 278 -17.67 -8.12 17.51
N LYS A 279 -16.58 -7.83 18.21
CA LYS A 279 -15.21 -7.83 17.65
C LYS A 279 -14.71 -9.20 17.15
N LEU A 280 -15.41 -10.28 17.49
CA LEU A 280 -15.13 -11.65 17.02
C LEU A 280 -15.63 -11.93 15.60
N TYR A 281 -16.42 -11.03 15.00
CA TYR A 281 -16.76 -11.11 13.58
C TYR A 281 -15.53 -10.89 12.70
N GLY A 282 -15.54 -11.46 11.50
CA GLY A 282 -14.51 -11.25 10.49
C GLY A 282 -15.01 -10.38 9.35
N PHE A 283 -14.46 -9.18 9.19
CA PHE A 283 -14.75 -8.26 8.08
C PHE A 283 -13.49 -7.85 7.33
N SER A 284 -13.67 -7.30 6.14
CA SER A 284 -12.57 -6.80 5.31
C SER A 284 -11.96 -5.54 5.91
N ILE A 285 -10.68 -5.31 5.60
CA ILE A 285 -9.97 -4.06 5.91
C ILE A 285 -9.69 -3.30 4.63
N ARG A 286 -10.01 -2.00 4.66
CA ARG A 286 -9.71 -1.04 3.62
C ARG A 286 -8.86 0.07 4.21
N CYS A 287 -7.58 0.13 3.87
CA CYS A 287 -6.68 1.11 4.48
C CYS A 287 -6.81 2.49 3.86
N LEU A 288 -6.64 3.52 4.69
CA LEU A 288 -6.60 4.93 4.34
C LEU A 288 -5.19 5.48 4.60
N LYS A 289 -4.69 6.35 3.73
CA LYS A 289 -3.38 6.99 3.88
C LYS A 289 -3.44 8.06 4.97
N ASP A 290 -2.39 8.12 5.81
CA ASP A 290 -2.15 9.22 6.76
C ASP A 290 -1.85 10.55 6.06
#